data_AF-A0A5N3XQ79-F1
#
_entry.id   AF-A0A5N3XQ79-F1
#
_cell.length_a   1.000
_cell.length_b   1.000
_cell.length_c   1.000
_cell.angle_alpha   90.00
_cell.angle_beta   90.00
_cell.angle_gamma   90.00
#
_symmetry.space_group_name_H-M   'P 1'
#
loop_
_entity.id
_entity.type
_entity.pdbx_description
1 polymer ?
#
loop_
_entity_poly.entity_id
_entity_poly.type
_entity_poly.pdbx_seq_one_letter_code
_entity_poly.pdbx_strand_id
1 'polypeptide(L)'
;MVERGDAAPLLRWAEGPAVSPPPAPVPQAGGRGWGGGEGGWAAAEPPRRREPEELRQPGRLELGDVEEDQVVAVFVVTFDPRSGKKPKFLILSYATYWVSFSYFRKGPFFGLACFANMPVESELERGARMKSVGILSPSYTLLYRHMHFLENQVRHQLETPGHYSHLAAFYEDKKGVLHAGPGRGGSLPPVYWLPSIHRYMYPEMKITHPAGCMSQFIKFFGEQILILWKFALLRKRILIFSPPPVGVVCYRVYCCCCLANVSLPGIGGTVPESKPFFYVNVADIESLEVEVSYVACTTEKIFEEKRELYDVYVDNQNVRTHHDHLQPLLKINSADREKYRRLNEQRQMLLYSQEVEEDYNPCEEDLFVLFFLEQNNRIFQTLLEVSASQDKTLTAEHARGMGLDPQGDRSFLMDLLEAYGIDVMLVIDNPCCP
;
A
#
# COMPACT_ATOMS: atom_id res chain seq x y z
N MET A 1 -27.67 6.36 -39.17
CA MET A 1 -28.21 6.19 -37.81
C MET A 1 -28.02 4.72 -37.44
N VAL A 2 -26.85 4.41 -36.86
CA VAL A 2 -26.46 3.08 -36.36
C VAL A 2 -25.61 3.37 -35.11
N GLU A 3 -26.14 3.03 -33.94
CA GLU A 3 -25.43 3.12 -32.67
C GLU A 3 -24.30 2.09 -32.65
N ARG A 4 -23.06 2.57 -32.49
CA ARG A 4 -21.92 1.73 -32.13
C ARG A 4 -21.87 1.65 -30.60
N GLY A 5 -22.23 0.50 -30.06
CA GLY A 5 -22.06 0.17 -28.64
C GLY A 5 -20.57 0.00 -28.32
N ASP A 6 -20.12 0.74 -27.32
CA ASP A 6 -18.75 0.76 -26.81
C ASP A 6 -18.52 -0.48 -25.92
N ALA A 7 -18.04 -1.57 -26.53
CA ALA A 7 -17.65 -2.77 -25.82
C ALA A 7 -16.21 -2.61 -25.30
N ALA A 8 -16.06 -2.41 -23.99
CA ALA A 8 -14.77 -2.48 -23.31
C ALA A 8 -14.13 -3.87 -23.52
N PRO A 9 -12.82 -3.95 -23.86
CA PRO A 9 -12.16 -5.23 -24.10
C PRO A 9 -12.01 -6.01 -22.78
N LEU A 10 -12.90 -6.98 -22.60
CA LEU A 10 -12.76 -8.04 -21.59
C LEU A 10 -11.53 -8.88 -21.93
N LEU A 11 -10.53 -8.84 -21.04
CA LEU A 11 -9.37 -9.74 -21.05
C LEU A 11 -9.85 -11.19 -20.95
N ARG A 12 -9.94 -11.89 -22.08
CA ARG A 12 -10.06 -13.35 -22.12
C ARG A 12 -8.67 -13.96 -22.05
N TRP A 13 -8.39 -14.74 -21.01
CA TRP A 13 -7.22 -15.61 -20.96
C TRP A 13 -7.66 -17.07 -20.89
N ALA A 14 -7.03 -17.90 -21.74
CA ALA A 14 -7.22 -19.34 -21.78
C ALA A 14 -6.45 -19.99 -20.62
N GLU A 15 -7.08 -20.96 -19.96
CA GLU A 15 -6.47 -21.79 -18.92
C GLU A 15 -5.32 -22.62 -19.50
N GLY A 16 -4.11 -22.46 -18.94
CA GLY A 16 -3.00 -23.37 -19.18
C GLY A 16 -3.17 -24.67 -18.36
N PRO A 17 -2.52 -25.79 -18.78
CA PRO A 17 -2.75 -27.09 -18.15
C PRO A 17 -2.18 -27.15 -16.73
N ALA A 18 -2.93 -27.81 -15.84
CA ALA A 18 -2.61 -27.97 -14.43
C ALA A 18 -1.30 -28.77 -14.20
N VAL A 19 -0.40 -28.23 -13.38
CA VAL A 19 0.82 -28.92 -12.93
C VAL A 19 0.62 -29.41 -11.50
N SER A 20 0.74 -30.72 -11.31
CA SER A 20 0.63 -31.36 -9.99
C SER A 20 1.84 -31.07 -9.09
N PRO A 21 1.65 -30.92 -7.76
CA PRO A 21 2.75 -30.65 -6.83
C PRO A 21 3.64 -31.91 -6.61
N PRO A 22 4.95 -31.72 -6.33
CA PRO A 22 5.87 -32.83 -6.06
C PRO A 22 5.65 -33.45 -4.67
N PRO A 23 5.98 -34.74 -4.48
CA PRO A 23 5.78 -35.45 -3.21
C PRO A 23 6.82 -35.06 -2.15
N ALA A 24 6.37 -35.06 -0.88
CA ALA A 24 7.16 -34.69 0.29
C ALA A 24 8.22 -35.76 0.67
N PRO A 25 9.38 -35.36 1.24
CA PRO A 25 10.42 -36.29 1.67
C PRO A 25 10.12 -36.95 3.03
N VAL A 26 10.49 -38.24 3.13
CA VAL A 26 10.32 -39.12 4.30
C VAL A 26 11.50 -38.95 5.27
N PRO A 27 11.30 -38.92 6.60
CA PRO A 27 12.39 -38.77 7.57
C PRO A 27 13.06 -40.11 7.87
N GLN A 28 14.39 -40.17 7.78
CA GLN A 28 15.20 -41.28 8.31
C GLN A 28 15.87 -40.88 9.62
N ALA A 29 15.73 -41.75 10.62
CA ALA A 29 16.36 -41.68 11.94
C ALA A 29 17.39 -42.82 12.09
N GLY A 30 18.47 -42.53 12.82
CA GLY A 30 19.47 -43.50 13.32
C GLY A 30 20.86 -43.27 12.71
N GLY A 31 21.98 -43.27 13.44
CA GLY A 31 22.23 -43.58 14.83
C GLY A 31 23.72 -43.38 15.20
N ARG A 32 23.94 -43.43 16.52
CA ARG A 32 25.17 -43.28 17.33
C ARG A 32 26.49 -43.81 16.76
N GLY A 33 27.58 -43.12 17.14
CA GLY A 33 28.96 -43.63 17.21
C GLY A 33 29.70 -43.05 18.43
N TRP A 34 30.44 -43.90 19.15
CA TRP A 34 31.07 -43.72 20.47
C TRP A 34 32.57 -43.36 20.41
N GLY A 35 33.07 -42.78 21.52
CA GLY A 35 34.44 -42.92 22.07
C GLY A 35 35.48 -41.90 21.58
N GLY A 36 36.40 -41.34 22.36
CA GLY A 36 36.82 -41.54 23.76
C GLY A 36 38.29 -41.11 23.92
N GLY A 37 38.65 -40.50 25.07
CA GLY A 37 40.02 -40.24 25.56
C GLY A 37 40.82 -39.13 24.84
N GLU A 38 41.83 -38.47 25.39
CA GLU A 38 42.36 -38.22 26.74
C GLU A 38 43.54 -37.24 26.52
N GLY A 39 43.89 -36.38 27.48
CA GLY A 39 45.17 -35.66 27.42
C GLY A 39 45.18 -34.27 28.07
N GLY A 40 45.35 -34.20 29.40
CA GLY A 40 45.70 -32.96 30.11
C GLY A 40 47.17 -32.94 30.50
N TRP A 41 47.83 -31.79 30.36
CA TRP A 41 49.05 -31.42 31.11
C TRP A 41 49.02 -29.91 31.40
N ALA A 42 49.25 -29.57 32.67
CA ALA A 42 49.23 -28.22 33.24
C ALA A 42 50.62 -27.56 33.21
N ALA A 43 50.68 -26.23 33.06
CA ALA A 43 51.80 -25.42 33.58
C ALA A 43 51.48 -23.89 33.62
N ALA A 44 51.46 -23.37 34.84
CA ALA A 44 51.97 -22.08 35.35
C ALA A 44 51.78 -20.75 34.57
N GLU A 45 51.11 -19.80 35.23
CA GLU A 45 51.06 -18.36 34.88
C GLU A 45 52.40 -17.62 35.06
N PRO A 46 52.71 -16.64 34.20
CA PRO A 46 53.58 -15.51 34.52
C PRO A 46 52.84 -14.15 34.50
N PRO A 47 53.42 -13.09 35.09
CA PRO A 47 52.66 -11.95 35.60
C PRO A 47 52.37 -10.84 34.57
N ARG A 48 51.30 -10.10 34.89
CA ARG A 48 50.71 -8.94 34.22
C ARG A 48 51.72 -7.94 33.65
N ARG A 49 51.62 -7.67 32.34
CA ARG A 49 51.95 -6.38 31.73
C ARG A 49 50.65 -5.65 31.38
N ARG A 50 50.55 -4.40 31.83
CA ARG A 50 49.47 -3.45 31.49
C ARG A 50 49.67 -2.97 30.06
N GLU A 51 48.62 -3.10 29.24
CA GLU A 51 48.44 -2.37 27.99
C GLU A 51 47.00 -1.80 27.93
N PRO A 52 46.78 -0.72 27.16
CA PRO A 52 45.93 0.41 27.55
C PRO A 52 44.44 0.24 27.21
N GLU A 53 43.61 1.01 27.91
CA GLU A 53 42.16 1.20 27.73
C GLU A 53 41.66 0.97 26.30
N GLU A 54 41.03 -0.19 26.07
CA GLU A 54 40.17 -0.39 24.92
C GLU A 54 38.95 0.53 25.04
N LEU A 55 38.78 1.37 24.03
CA LEU A 55 37.61 2.20 23.80
C LEU A 55 36.33 1.36 23.98
N ARG A 56 35.48 1.85 24.87
CA ARG A 56 34.08 1.44 25.01
C ARG A 56 33.42 1.36 23.62
N GLN A 57 32.99 0.15 23.24
CA GLN A 57 32.02 -0.03 22.17
C GLN A 57 30.76 0.78 22.48
N PRO A 58 30.32 1.71 21.61
CA PRO A 58 29.02 2.35 21.78
C PRO A 58 27.93 1.48 21.15
N GLY A 59 26.92 1.17 21.96
CA GLY A 59 25.55 1.00 21.48
C GLY A 59 25.16 -0.40 21.02
N ARG A 60 24.74 -1.22 21.98
CA ARG A 60 23.78 -2.30 21.77
C ARG A 60 22.54 -1.69 21.08
N LEU A 61 22.34 -1.99 19.80
CA LEU A 61 21.17 -1.60 19.02
C LEU A 61 19.90 -2.04 19.76
N GLU A 62 19.02 -1.09 20.06
CA GLU A 62 17.70 -1.39 20.62
C GLU A 62 16.90 -2.19 19.58
N LEU A 63 16.37 -3.34 20.00
CA LEU A 63 15.39 -4.13 19.25
C LEU A 63 14.21 -3.20 18.94
N GLY A 64 13.98 -2.89 17.66
CA GLY A 64 12.82 -2.10 17.25
C GLY A 64 11.52 -2.79 17.64
N ASP A 65 10.52 -2.01 18.05
CA ASP A 65 9.17 -2.47 18.37
C ASP A 65 8.62 -3.34 17.22
N VAL A 66 8.39 -4.63 17.48
CA VAL A 66 7.75 -5.54 16.53
C VAL A 66 6.28 -5.17 16.46
N GLU A 67 5.77 -4.87 15.26
CA GLU A 67 4.35 -4.59 15.05
C GLU A 67 3.50 -5.80 15.49
N GLU A 68 2.63 -5.61 16.48
CA GLU A 68 1.78 -6.68 16.99
C GLU A 68 0.57 -6.92 16.07
N ASP A 69 0.32 -8.19 15.74
CA ASP A 69 -0.83 -8.64 14.94
C ASP A 69 -2.12 -8.62 15.77
N GLN A 70 -2.65 -7.41 16.00
CA GLN A 70 -3.82 -7.16 16.83
C GLN A 70 -5.11 -7.01 16.01
N VAL A 71 -6.20 -7.61 16.50
CA VAL A 71 -7.56 -7.48 15.96
C VAL A 71 -8.47 -6.82 17.00
N VAL A 72 -9.17 -5.76 16.64
CA VAL A 72 -10.10 -5.06 17.55
C VAL A 72 -11.54 -5.54 17.40
N ALA A 73 -11.92 -6.06 16.23
CA ALA A 73 -13.24 -6.63 16.00
C ALA A 73 -13.21 -7.70 14.92
N VAL A 74 -14.12 -8.66 15.03
CA VAL A 74 -14.48 -9.63 13.99
C VAL A 74 -15.98 -9.49 13.73
N PHE A 75 -16.39 -9.49 12.46
CA PHE A 75 -17.79 -9.29 12.10
C PHE A 75 -18.24 -10.24 10.99
N VAL A 76 -19.53 -10.53 10.97
CA VAL A 76 -20.22 -11.27 9.91
C VAL A 76 -21.42 -10.45 9.44
N VAL A 77 -21.41 -10.04 8.18
CA VAL A 77 -22.52 -9.36 7.53
C VAL A 77 -23.30 -10.38 6.70
N THR A 78 -24.62 -10.43 6.93
CA THR A 78 -25.54 -11.22 6.11
C THR A 78 -26.36 -10.27 5.25
N PHE A 79 -26.41 -10.54 3.95
CA PHE A 79 -27.16 -9.71 3.01
C PHE A 79 -28.54 -10.30 2.83
N ASP A 80 -29.58 -9.50 3.06
CA ASP A 80 -30.96 -9.92 2.82
C ASP A 80 -31.37 -9.56 1.38
N PRO A 81 -31.66 -10.56 0.51
CA PRO A 81 -32.11 -10.32 -0.87
C PRO A 81 -33.48 -9.62 -0.97
N ARG A 82 -34.19 -9.43 0.15
CA ARG A 82 -35.51 -8.79 0.23
C ARG A 82 -35.44 -7.28 0.49
N SER A 83 -34.40 -6.79 1.16
CA SER A 83 -34.27 -5.39 1.58
C SER A 83 -33.53 -4.49 0.56
N GLY A 84 -32.87 -5.08 -0.43
CA GLY A 84 -32.18 -4.36 -1.52
C GLY A 84 -32.91 -4.43 -2.86
N LYS A 85 -32.99 -3.31 -3.59
CA LYS A 85 -33.32 -3.34 -5.03
C LYS A 85 -32.27 -4.21 -5.72
N LYS A 86 -32.70 -5.23 -6.48
CA LYS A 86 -31.81 -6.11 -7.26
C LYS A 86 -30.85 -5.22 -8.09
N PRO A 87 -29.53 -5.22 -7.85
CA PRO A 87 -28.63 -4.71 -8.86
C PRO A 87 -28.77 -5.65 -10.07
N LYS A 88 -29.12 -5.10 -11.23
CA LYS A 88 -29.07 -5.83 -12.51
C LYS A 88 -27.59 -6.04 -12.88
N PHE A 89 -26.88 -6.89 -12.16
CA PHE A 89 -25.71 -7.53 -12.73
C PHE A 89 -26.23 -8.61 -13.66
N LEU A 90 -25.90 -8.51 -14.96
CA LEU A 90 -26.17 -9.55 -15.94
C LEU A 90 -25.68 -10.87 -15.35
N ILE A 91 -26.61 -11.78 -15.11
CA ILE A 91 -26.32 -13.19 -14.86
C ILE A 91 -25.75 -13.72 -16.17
N LEU A 92 -24.42 -13.69 -16.29
CA LEU A 92 -23.70 -14.44 -17.30
C LEU A 92 -22.98 -15.59 -16.58
N SER A 93 -23.42 -16.79 -16.99
CA SER A 93 -22.79 -18.11 -16.85
C SER A 93 -22.66 -18.75 -15.45
N TYR A 94 -23.40 -19.86 -15.30
CA TYR A 94 -23.06 -21.09 -14.57
C TYR A 94 -22.27 -20.99 -13.26
N ALA A 95 -22.95 -21.23 -12.13
CA ALA A 95 -22.47 -22.05 -11.01
C ALA A 95 -21.07 -21.77 -10.39
N THR A 96 -20.55 -20.55 -10.41
CA THR A 96 -19.26 -20.29 -9.77
C THR A 96 -19.43 -19.52 -8.46
N TYR A 97 -19.14 -20.20 -7.36
CA TYR A 97 -18.80 -19.56 -6.09
C TYR A 97 -17.73 -18.50 -6.36
N TRP A 98 -18.04 -17.23 -6.06
CA TRP A 98 -17.09 -16.14 -6.23
C TRP A 98 -16.72 -15.54 -4.88
N VAL A 99 -15.45 -15.20 -4.72
CA VAL A 99 -14.91 -14.50 -3.54
C VAL A 99 -14.37 -13.16 -3.96
N SER A 100 -14.62 -12.14 -3.15
CA SER A 100 -14.00 -10.83 -3.30
C SER A 100 -13.47 -10.32 -1.96
N PHE A 101 -12.27 -9.76 -1.97
CA PHE A 101 -11.70 -9.08 -0.82
C PHE A 101 -11.88 -7.57 -0.96
N SER A 102 -12.06 -6.89 0.16
CA SER A 102 -12.12 -5.43 0.23
C SER A 102 -11.36 -4.94 1.46
N TYR A 103 -10.50 -3.96 1.26
CA TYR A 103 -9.90 -3.19 2.35
C TYR A 103 -10.72 -1.92 2.51
N PHE A 104 -10.93 -1.47 3.74
CA PHE A 104 -11.69 -0.26 4.03
C PHE A 104 -11.21 0.35 5.34
N ARG A 105 -11.66 1.57 5.63
CA ARG A 105 -11.38 2.27 6.88
C ARG A 105 -12.65 2.45 7.68
N LYS A 106 -12.58 2.30 9.01
CA LYS A 106 -13.67 2.64 9.93
C LYS A 106 -13.13 3.39 11.14
N GLY A 107 -13.33 4.70 11.16
CA GLY A 107 -12.77 5.57 12.18
C GLY A 107 -11.24 5.51 12.18
N PRO A 108 -10.58 5.16 13.30
CA PRO A 108 -9.14 5.00 13.37
C PRO A 108 -8.63 3.62 12.90
N PHE A 109 -9.52 2.69 12.58
CA PHE A 109 -9.16 1.30 12.28
C PHE A 109 -9.21 1.00 10.78
N PHE A 110 -8.44 0.00 10.37
CA PHE A 110 -8.45 -0.57 9.04
C PHE A 110 -9.15 -1.92 9.04
N GLY A 111 -9.88 -2.21 7.98
CA GLY A 111 -10.65 -3.43 7.85
C GLY A 111 -10.27 -4.23 6.61
N LEU A 112 -10.34 -5.55 6.76
CA LEU A 112 -10.32 -6.50 5.65
C LEU A 112 -11.60 -7.32 5.72
N ALA A 113 -12.37 -7.32 4.64
CA ALA A 113 -13.57 -8.11 4.51
C ALA A 113 -13.50 -9.02 3.28
N CYS A 114 -13.91 -10.27 3.47
CA CYS A 114 -14.07 -11.27 2.44
C CYS A 114 -15.56 -11.47 2.19
N PHE A 115 -16.00 -11.28 0.97
CA PHE A 115 -17.39 -11.47 0.51
C PHE A 115 -17.47 -12.74 -0.33
N ALA A 116 -18.52 -13.53 -0.13
CA ALA A 116 -18.82 -14.66 -0.99
C ALA A 116 -20.32 -14.81 -1.24
N ASN A 117 -20.63 -15.34 -2.42
CA ASN A 117 -21.98 -15.69 -2.85
C ASN A 117 -22.05 -17.19 -3.18
N MET A 118 -23.14 -17.83 -2.75
CA MET A 118 -23.45 -19.22 -3.03
C MET A 118 -24.89 -19.33 -3.55
N PRO A 119 -25.12 -19.97 -4.72
CA PRO A 119 -26.47 -20.26 -5.17
C PRO A 119 -27.14 -21.26 -4.21
N VAL A 120 -28.41 -21.04 -3.90
CA VAL A 120 -29.19 -21.89 -2.99
C VAL A 120 -30.56 -22.17 -3.58
N GLU A 121 -31.04 -23.41 -3.48
CA GLU A 121 -32.40 -23.78 -3.90
C GLU A 121 -33.42 -23.38 -2.83
N SER A 122 -33.56 -22.07 -2.60
CA SER A 122 -34.41 -21.49 -1.57
C SER A 122 -35.14 -20.28 -2.12
N GLU A 123 -36.47 -20.36 -2.25
CA GLU A 123 -37.31 -19.22 -2.62
C GLU A 123 -37.23 -18.10 -1.58
N LEU A 124 -37.05 -18.47 -0.31
CA LEU A 124 -36.93 -17.50 0.79
C LEU A 124 -35.70 -16.61 0.62
N GLU A 125 -34.61 -17.19 0.11
CA GLU A 125 -33.31 -16.55 -0.15
C GLU A 125 -33.14 -16.14 -1.64
N ARG A 126 -34.20 -16.22 -2.45
CA ARG A 126 -34.20 -15.83 -3.88
C ARG A 126 -33.09 -16.46 -4.72
N GLY A 127 -32.73 -17.70 -4.42
CA GLY A 127 -31.74 -18.41 -5.23
C GLY A 127 -30.28 -18.15 -4.86
N ALA A 128 -29.98 -17.27 -3.89
CA ALA A 128 -28.61 -16.89 -3.55
C ALA A 128 -28.45 -16.52 -2.06
N ARG A 129 -27.41 -17.08 -1.44
CA ARG A 129 -26.97 -16.73 -0.08
C ARG A 129 -25.65 -15.97 -0.19
N MET A 130 -25.61 -14.80 0.41
CA MET A 130 -24.46 -13.90 0.37
C MET A 130 -24.04 -13.54 1.79
N LYS A 131 -22.74 -13.63 2.05
CA LYS A 131 -22.15 -13.24 3.34
C LYS A 131 -20.84 -12.52 3.15
N SER A 132 -20.51 -11.68 4.12
CA SER A 132 -19.18 -11.14 4.27
C SER A 132 -18.67 -11.39 5.69
N VAL A 133 -17.43 -11.84 5.80
CA VAL A 133 -16.71 -11.99 7.07
C VAL A 133 -15.50 -11.07 7.03
N GLY A 134 -15.28 -10.32 8.10
CA GLY A 134 -14.14 -9.41 8.14
C GLY A 134 -13.64 -9.12 9.54
N ILE A 135 -12.51 -8.41 9.57
CA ILE A 135 -11.81 -7.98 10.78
C ILE A 135 -11.55 -6.48 10.73
N LEU A 136 -11.34 -5.90 11.91
CA LEU A 136 -10.77 -4.57 12.09
C LEU A 136 -9.46 -4.68 12.87
N SER A 137 -8.45 -3.93 12.46
CA SER A 137 -7.14 -3.84 13.09
C SER A 137 -6.67 -2.38 13.17
N PRO A 138 -5.85 -2.00 14.16
CA PRO A 138 -5.20 -0.68 14.20
C PRO A 138 -4.23 -0.46 13.03
N SER A 139 -3.76 -1.53 12.38
CA SER A 139 -2.84 -1.47 11.25
C SER A 139 -3.40 -2.19 10.03
N TYR A 140 -3.13 -1.64 8.85
CA TYR A 140 -3.47 -2.30 7.59
C TYR A 140 -2.37 -3.23 7.07
N THR A 141 -1.13 -3.09 7.55
CA THR A 141 0.05 -3.78 7.00
C THR A 141 -0.03 -5.28 7.19
N LEU A 142 -0.68 -5.76 8.26
CA LEU A 142 -0.77 -7.17 8.62
C LEU A 142 -2.09 -7.84 8.20
N LEU A 143 -3.06 -7.07 7.68
CA LEU A 143 -4.39 -7.58 7.33
C LEU A 143 -4.35 -8.73 6.32
N TYR A 144 -3.40 -8.70 5.36
CA TYR A 144 -3.26 -9.73 4.33
C TYR A 144 -3.06 -11.14 4.91
N ARG A 145 -2.45 -11.26 6.11
CA ARG A 145 -2.22 -12.54 6.79
C ARG A 145 -3.52 -13.29 7.08
N HIS A 146 -4.62 -12.55 7.21
CA HIS A 146 -5.93 -13.07 7.56
C HIS A 146 -6.80 -13.43 6.34
N MET A 147 -6.33 -13.17 5.10
CA MET A 147 -7.11 -13.41 3.87
C MET A 147 -7.61 -14.85 3.77
N HIS A 148 -6.71 -15.84 3.92
CA HIS A 148 -7.08 -17.26 3.81
C HIS A 148 -8.05 -17.69 4.92
N PHE A 149 -7.83 -17.22 6.14
CA PHE A 149 -8.75 -17.47 7.26
C PHE A 149 -10.15 -16.92 6.94
N LEU A 150 -10.25 -15.66 6.53
CA LEU A 150 -11.53 -15.02 6.19
C LEU A 150 -12.25 -15.72 5.03
N GLU A 151 -11.50 -16.18 4.03
CA GLU A 151 -12.01 -16.98 2.92
C GLU A 151 -12.67 -18.28 3.39
N ASN A 152 -12.01 -19.01 4.30
CA ASN A 152 -12.55 -20.24 4.86
C ASN A 152 -13.76 -19.95 5.76
N GLN A 153 -13.72 -18.87 6.54
CA GLN A 153 -14.82 -18.50 7.43
C GLN A 153 -16.06 -18.04 6.64
N VAL A 154 -15.91 -17.30 5.55
CA VAL A 154 -17.08 -16.90 4.75
C VAL A 154 -17.74 -18.11 4.07
N ARG A 155 -16.95 -19.09 3.58
CA ARG A 155 -17.48 -20.38 3.10
C ARG A 155 -18.26 -21.12 4.18
N HIS A 156 -17.63 -21.29 5.34
CA HIS A 156 -18.26 -21.99 6.45
C HIS A 156 -19.56 -21.30 6.89
N GLN A 157 -19.59 -19.97 6.93
CA GLN A 157 -20.80 -19.21 7.25
C GLN A 157 -21.89 -19.34 6.20
N LEU A 158 -21.55 -19.52 4.92
CA LEU A 158 -22.51 -19.76 3.86
C LEU A 158 -23.14 -21.16 4.01
N GLU A 159 -22.35 -22.19 4.29
CA GLU A 159 -22.81 -23.56 4.46
C GLU A 159 -23.55 -23.79 5.78
N THR A 160 -23.02 -23.24 6.88
CA THR A 160 -23.49 -23.47 8.25
C THR A 160 -23.71 -22.15 9.00
N PRO A 161 -24.77 -21.37 8.67
CA PRO A 161 -25.05 -20.09 9.32
C PRO A 161 -25.15 -20.19 10.85
N GLY A 162 -24.72 -19.14 11.57
CA GLY A 162 -24.87 -19.03 13.02
C GLY A 162 -23.75 -19.69 13.85
N HIS A 163 -22.82 -20.38 13.22
CA HIS A 163 -21.73 -21.08 13.90
C HIS A 163 -20.47 -20.19 13.97
N TYR A 164 -20.29 -19.48 15.09
CA TYR A 164 -19.23 -18.46 15.23
C TYR A 164 -18.03 -18.92 16.07
N SER A 165 -17.93 -20.21 16.44
CA SER A 165 -16.90 -20.71 17.36
C SER A 165 -15.47 -20.45 16.87
N HIS A 166 -15.18 -20.70 15.60
CA HIS A 166 -13.86 -20.44 15.01
C HIS A 166 -13.52 -18.94 14.97
N LEU A 167 -14.50 -18.09 14.69
CA LEU A 167 -14.34 -16.63 14.69
C LEU A 167 -14.12 -16.09 16.11
N ALA A 168 -14.84 -16.62 17.08
CA ALA A 168 -14.66 -16.28 18.49
C ALA A 168 -13.27 -16.71 18.99
N ALA A 169 -12.83 -17.93 18.70
CA ALA A 169 -11.50 -18.41 19.06
C ALA A 169 -10.38 -17.56 18.42
N PHE A 170 -10.53 -17.22 17.14
CA PHE A 170 -9.62 -16.32 16.44
C PHE A 170 -9.57 -14.93 17.10
N TYR A 171 -10.72 -14.35 17.44
CA TYR A 171 -10.76 -13.07 18.14
C TYR A 171 -10.09 -13.16 19.51
N GLU A 172 -10.32 -14.22 20.27
CA GLU A 172 -9.70 -14.40 21.59
C GLU A 172 -8.18 -14.54 21.51
N ASP A 173 -7.66 -15.17 20.46
CA ASP A 173 -6.22 -15.31 20.19
C ASP A 173 -5.56 -13.98 19.76
N LYS A 174 -6.27 -13.19 18.94
CA LYS A 174 -5.72 -11.99 18.28
C LYS A 174 -6.16 -10.67 18.91
N LYS A 175 -7.09 -10.68 19.87
CA LYS A 175 -7.55 -9.44 20.51
C LYS A 175 -6.38 -8.80 21.24
N GLY A 176 -6.05 -7.57 20.85
CA GLY A 176 -5.03 -6.79 21.55
C GLY A 176 -5.45 -6.55 23.00
N VAL A 177 -4.50 -6.58 23.94
CA VAL A 177 -4.73 -6.10 25.30
C VAL A 177 -4.81 -4.57 25.23
N LEU A 178 -6.02 -4.03 25.19
CA LEU A 178 -6.22 -2.59 25.39
C LEU A 178 -5.83 -2.26 26.84
N HIS A 179 -4.61 -1.81 27.07
CA HIS A 179 -4.15 -1.38 28.39
C HIS A 179 -4.97 -0.18 28.88
N ALA A 180 -6.05 -0.43 29.61
CA ALA A 180 -6.66 0.56 30.49
C ALA A 180 -5.78 0.68 31.75
N GLY A 181 -4.72 1.49 31.68
CA GLY A 181 -3.93 1.81 32.86
C GLY A 181 -4.77 2.62 33.86
N PRO A 182 -4.78 2.27 35.17
CA PRO A 182 -5.51 3.05 36.17
C PRO A 182 -4.77 4.38 36.40
N GLY A 183 -5.28 5.48 35.84
CA GLY A 183 -4.87 6.84 36.24
C GLY A 183 -4.46 7.82 35.15
N ARG A 184 -4.52 7.48 33.86
CA ARG A 184 -4.47 8.47 32.77
C ARG A 184 -5.72 8.32 31.91
N GLY A 185 -6.42 9.44 31.67
CA GLY A 185 -7.68 9.48 30.93
C GLY A 185 -7.58 8.71 29.62
N GLY A 186 -8.65 7.99 29.28
CA GLY A 186 -8.70 6.98 28.22
C GLY A 186 -8.06 7.44 26.91
N SER A 187 -6.78 7.10 26.75
CA SER A 187 -6.11 7.15 25.46
C SER A 187 -6.31 5.79 24.81
N LEU A 188 -7.00 5.78 23.67
CA LEU A 188 -6.95 4.68 22.71
C LEU A 188 -5.49 4.21 22.56
N PRO A 189 -5.23 2.91 22.30
CA PRO A 189 -3.88 2.45 21.99
C PRO A 189 -3.30 3.35 20.87
N PRO A 190 -1.99 3.63 20.88
CA PRO A 190 -1.38 4.38 19.79
C PRO A 190 -1.82 3.72 18.49
N VAL A 191 -2.58 4.45 17.68
CA VAL A 191 -2.84 4.00 16.31
C VAL A 191 -1.48 4.12 15.65
N TYR A 192 -0.81 2.99 15.49
CA TYR A 192 0.44 2.91 14.73
C TYR A 192 0.06 3.18 13.28
N TRP A 193 -0.07 4.46 12.93
CA TRP A 193 -0.40 4.90 11.57
C TRP A 193 0.63 4.36 10.56
N LEU A 194 1.84 4.07 11.03
CA LEU A 194 2.73 2.95 10.69
C LEU A 194 3.82 2.89 11.80
N PRO A 195 4.55 1.78 12.00
CA PRO A 195 5.92 1.87 12.49
C PRO A 195 6.66 2.78 11.52
N SER A 196 7.40 3.78 12.01
CA SER A 196 8.28 4.66 11.24
C SER A 196 8.61 4.08 9.85
N ILE A 197 7.93 4.55 8.79
CA ILE A 197 8.09 4.08 7.39
C ILE A 197 9.57 4.08 6.97
N HIS A 198 10.40 4.79 7.73
CA HIS A 198 11.85 4.80 7.73
C HIS A 198 12.60 3.47 7.89
N ARG A 199 12.00 2.32 8.26
CA ARG A 199 12.87 1.17 8.58
C ARG A 199 12.62 -0.19 7.95
N TYR A 200 11.39 -0.60 7.66
CA TYR A 200 11.20 -1.85 6.92
C TYR A 200 9.94 -1.72 6.07
N MET A 201 10.14 -1.57 4.77
CA MET A 201 9.11 -1.90 3.80
C MET A 201 8.70 -3.34 4.05
N TYR A 202 7.42 -3.60 4.31
CA TYR A 202 6.89 -4.96 4.33
C TYR A 202 6.51 -5.30 2.89
N PRO A 203 7.31 -6.08 2.14
CA PRO A 203 7.01 -6.50 0.76
C PRO A 203 5.86 -7.52 0.71
N GLU A 204 5.12 -7.64 1.81
CA GLU A 204 4.31 -8.81 2.13
C GLU A 204 2.83 -8.52 2.13
N MET A 205 2.37 -7.36 1.66
CA MET A 205 1.01 -7.27 1.13
C MET A 205 0.97 -8.02 -0.21
N LYS A 206 1.25 -9.34 -0.17
CA LYS A 206 1.08 -10.30 -1.25
C LYS A 206 -0.41 -10.44 -1.46
N ILE A 207 -0.98 -9.47 -2.15
CA ILE A 207 -2.29 -9.68 -2.71
C ILE A 207 -2.15 -10.87 -3.65
N THR A 208 -2.96 -11.89 -3.38
CA THR A 208 -2.98 -13.18 -4.09
C THR A 208 -3.36 -13.05 -5.58
N HIS A 209 -3.53 -11.83 -6.07
CA HIS A 209 -3.91 -11.51 -7.43
C HIS A 209 -2.74 -10.82 -8.14
N PRO A 210 -2.25 -11.34 -9.28
CA PRO A 210 -1.17 -10.74 -10.05
C PRO A 210 -1.39 -9.25 -10.36
N ALA A 211 -2.64 -8.85 -10.60
CA ALA A 211 -3.01 -7.45 -10.87
C ALA A 211 -3.02 -6.48 -9.68
N GLY A 212 -2.76 -6.98 -8.48
CA GLY A 212 -2.51 -6.18 -7.29
C GLY A 212 -1.03 -6.23 -6.92
N CYS A 213 -0.12 -5.97 -7.85
CA CYS A 213 1.30 -5.72 -7.57
C CYS A 213 1.73 -4.34 -8.14
N MET A 214 2.71 -3.69 -7.52
CA MET A 214 3.24 -2.38 -7.91
C MET A 214 3.73 -2.45 -9.36
N SER A 215 4.37 -3.54 -9.75
CA SER A 215 4.79 -3.78 -11.14
C SER A 215 3.63 -3.62 -12.15
N GLN A 216 2.46 -4.15 -11.84
CA GLN A 216 1.26 -3.98 -12.67
C GLN A 216 0.65 -2.59 -12.56
N PHE A 217 0.71 -1.95 -11.40
CA PHE A 217 0.25 -0.57 -11.22
C PHE A 217 1.07 0.42 -12.06
N ILE A 218 2.41 0.37 -11.97
CA ILE A 218 3.32 1.18 -12.79
C ILE A 218 3.08 0.92 -14.28
N LYS A 219 3.04 -0.36 -14.69
CA LYS A 219 2.80 -0.74 -16.09
C LYS A 219 1.44 -0.26 -16.60
N PHE A 220 0.42 -0.31 -15.75
CA PHE A 220 -0.93 0.10 -16.11
C PHE A 220 -1.01 1.62 -16.37
N PHE A 221 -0.34 2.46 -15.59
CA PHE A 221 -0.33 3.91 -15.82
C PHE A 221 0.70 4.37 -16.87
N GLY A 222 1.77 3.60 -17.10
CA GLY A 222 2.85 4.03 -17.97
C GLY A 222 3.47 5.34 -17.46
N GLU A 223 3.81 6.27 -18.35
CA GLU A 223 4.35 7.59 -17.98
C GLU A 223 3.39 8.41 -17.09
N GLN A 224 2.07 8.16 -17.14
CA GLN A 224 1.08 8.87 -16.31
C GLN A 224 1.28 8.61 -14.81
N ILE A 225 2.06 7.58 -14.44
CA ILE A 225 2.42 7.34 -13.05
C ILE A 225 3.17 8.52 -12.44
N LEU A 226 3.92 9.29 -13.23
CA LEU A 226 4.64 10.48 -12.75
C LEU A 226 3.68 11.61 -12.40
N ILE A 227 2.55 11.74 -13.10
CA ILE A 227 1.49 12.69 -12.72
C ILE A 227 0.89 12.27 -11.38
N LEU A 228 0.54 11.00 -11.24
CA LEU A 228 -0.06 10.48 -10.01
C LEU A 228 0.91 10.60 -8.82
N TRP A 229 2.19 10.33 -9.05
CA TRP A 229 3.26 10.54 -8.09
C TRP A 229 3.34 12.00 -7.61
N LYS A 230 3.33 12.98 -8.52
CA LYS A 230 3.35 14.41 -8.14
C LYS A 230 2.15 14.75 -7.24
N PHE A 231 0.94 14.33 -7.61
CA PHE A 231 -0.24 14.56 -6.77
C PHE A 231 -0.17 13.86 -5.40
N ALA A 232 0.36 12.64 -5.36
CA ALA A 232 0.57 11.91 -4.12
C ALA A 232 1.60 12.61 -3.22
N LEU A 233 2.69 13.13 -3.80
CA LEU A 233 3.72 13.87 -3.07
C LEU A 233 3.19 15.20 -2.53
N LEU A 234 2.30 15.86 -3.27
CA LEU A 234 1.55 17.05 -2.85
C LEU A 234 0.43 16.76 -1.84
N ARG A 235 0.27 15.50 -1.40
CA ARG A 235 -0.75 15.07 -0.41
C ARG A 235 -2.18 15.42 -0.81
N LYS A 236 -2.48 15.43 -2.12
CA LYS A 236 -3.84 15.70 -2.61
C LYS A 236 -4.82 14.58 -2.24
N ARG A 237 -6.11 14.93 -2.19
CA ARG A 237 -7.23 13.97 -2.06
C ARG A 237 -7.43 13.24 -3.39
N ILE A 238 -6.91 12.02 -3.48
CA ILE A 238 -6.93 11.21 -4.71
C ILE A 238 -8.03 10.14 -4.59
N LEU A 239 -8.99 10.18 -5.51
CA LEU A 239 -10.06 9.19 -5.60
C LEU A 239 -9.94 8.37 -6.89
N ILE A 240 -9.75 7.06 -6.75
CA ILE A 240 -9.64 6.11 -7.85
C ILE A 240 -10.98 5.42 -8.09
N PHE A 241 -11.62 5.71 -9.21
CA PHE A 241 -12.77 4.96 -9.67
C PHE A 241 -12.34 3.72 -10.44
N SER A 242 -12.93 2.58 -10.08
CA SER A 242 -12.79 1.34 -10.84
C SER A 242 -13.97 0.42 -10.56
N PRO A 243 -14.56 -0.24 -11.58
CA PRO A 243 -15.56 -1.26 -11.35
C PRO A 243 -14.96 -2.45 -10.57
N PRO A 244 -15.78 -3.32 -9.95
CA PRO A 244 -15.30 -4.54 -9.28
C PRO A 244 -14.38 -5.38 -10.20
N PRO A 245 -13.36 -6.06 -9.65
CA PRO A 245 -13.21 -6.47 -8.24
C PRO A 245 -12.48 -5.45 -7.34
N VAL A 246 -13.07 -5.17 -6.17
CA VAL A 246 -12.62 -4.12 -5.23
C VAL A 246 -11.20 -4.35 -4.71
N GLY A 247 -10.83 -5.60 -4.37
CA GLY A 247 -9.54 -5.89 -3.74
C GLY A 247 -8.32 -5.45 -4.56
N VAL A 248 -8.38 -5.58 -5.89
CA VAL A 248 -7.31 -5.11 -6.79
C VAL A 248 -7.20 -3.59 -6.74
N VAL A 249 -8.32 -2.89 -6.65
CA VAL A 249 -8.35 -1.41 -6.60
C VAL A 249 -7.85 -0.90 -5.25
N CYS A 250 -8.18 -1.57 -4.14
CA CYS A 250 -7.62 -1.27 -2.83
C CYS A 250 -6.10 -1.37 -2.82
N TYR A 251 -5.52 -2.29 -3.60
CA TYR A 251 -4.08 -2.34 -3.76
C TYR A 251 -3.51 -1.12 -4.47
N ARG A 252 -4.20 -0.64 -5.51
CA ARG A 252 -3.78 0.56 -6.24
C ARG A 252 -3.73 1.78 -5.32
N VAL A 253 -4.64 1.86 -4.35
CA VAL A 253 -4.61 2.87 -3.28
C VAL A 253 -3.31 2.76 -2.48
N TYR A 254 -2.96 1.56 -2.02
CA TYR A 254 -1.71 1.32 -1.30
C TYR A 254 -0.48 1.69 -2.13
N CYS A 255 -0.38 1.23 -3.39
CA CYS A 255 0.70 1.58 -4.30
C CYS A 255 0.84 3.09 -4.48
N CYS A 256 -0.28 3.80 -4.66
CA CYS A 256 -0.29 5.24 -4.81
C CYS A 256 0.24 5.95 -3.56
N CYS A 257 -0.07 5.47 -2.35
CA CYS A 257 0.55 5.98 -1.13
C CYS A 257 2.06 5.76 -1.12
N CYS A 258 2.53 4.57 -1.54
CA CYS A 258 3.97 4.25 -1.59
C CYS A 258 4.77 5.17 -2.51
N LEU A 259 4.16 5.74 -3.57
CA LEU A 259 4.82 6.69 -4.46
C LEU A 259 5.33 7.94 -3.71
N ALA A 260 4.67 8.33 -2.61
CA ALA A 260 4.94 9.56 -1.87
C ALA A 260 5.78 9.35 -0.60
N ASN A 261 6.38 8.17 -0.41
CA ASN A 261 7.18 7.86 0.76
C ASN A 261 8.46 8.72 0.83
N VAL A 262 8.80 9.19 2.03
CA VAL A 262 10.00 9.98 2.33
C VAL A 262 10.66 9.39 3.58
N SER A 263 11.99 9.28 3.59
CA SER A 263 12.76 8.76 4.72
C SER A 263 13.71 9.81 5.32
N LEU A 264 13.40 11.09 5.18
CA LEU A 264 14.13 12.20 5.80
C LEU A 264 13.47 12.64 7.11
N PRO A 265 14.21 12.71 8.23
CA PRO A 265 13.68 13.19 9.49
C PRO A 265 13.13 14.62 9.37
N GLY A 266 11.97 14.88 9.99
CA GLY A 266 11.36 16.21 10.02
C GLY A 266 10.50 16.58 8.81
N ILE A 267 10.56 15.81 7.72
CA ILE A 267 9.62 15.97 6.59
C ILE A 267 8.29 15.28 6.94
N GLY A 268 7.18 16.03 6.85
CA GLY A 268 5.83 15.53 7.13
C GLY A 268 5.33 15.75 8.56
N GLY A 269 6.13 16.33 9.47
CA GLY A 269 5.66 16.65 10.84
C GLY A 269 4.53 17.69 10.88
N THR A 270 4.44 18.54 9.86
CA THR A 270 3.40 19.58 9.69
C THR A 270 2.36 19.21 8.63
N VAL A 271 2.60 18.16 7.82
CA VAL A 271 1.78 17.83 6.66
C VAL A 271 1.05 16.51 6.91
N PRO A 272 -0.29 16.48 6.76
CA PRO A 272 -1.07 15.24 6.92
C PRO A 272 -0.51 14.10 6.07
N GLU A 273 -0.28 12.93 6.69
CA GLU A 273 0.15 11.71 5.99
C GLU A 273 -0.84 11.33 4.88
N SER A 274 -0.32 10.77 3.77
CA SER A 274 -1.15 10.19 2.69
C SER A 274 -1.83 8.91 3.17
N LYS A 275 -2.94 9.07 3.90
CA LYS A 275 -3.67 7.95 4.51
C LYS A 275 -4.32 7.07 3.42
N PRO A 276 -4.10 5.74 3.43
CA PRO A 276 -4.86 4.83 2.60
C PRO A 276 -6.26 4.64 3.20
N PHE A 277 -7.27 5.23 2.58
CA PHE A 277 -8.68 5.04 2.97
C PHE A 277 -9.25 3.75 2.39
N PHE A 278 -8.55 3.19 1.40
CA PHE A 278 -8.99 2.03 0.63
C PHE A 278 -10.38 2.23 0.04
N TYR A 279 -11.28 1.25 0.16
CA TYR A 279 -12.62 1.34 -0.43
C TYR A 279 -13.51 2.31 0.34
N VAL A 280 -14.14 3.24 -0.39
CA VAL A 280 -15.13 4.20 0.11
C VAL A 280 -16.41 4.14 -0.72
N ASN A 281 -17.53 4.42 -0.07
CA ASN A 281 -18.88 4.44 -0.66
C ASN A 281 -19.66 5.68 -0.22
N VAL A 282 -20.89 5.85 -0.72
CA VAL A 282 -21.77 6.98 -0.35
C VAL A 282 -21.94 7.20 1.16
N ALA A 283 -21.81 6.18 2.01
CA ALA A 283 -21.90 6.33 3.46
C ALA A 283 -20.67 7.04 4.08
N ASP A 284 -19.58 7.16 3.32
CA ASP A 284 -18.32 7.77 3.77
C ASP A 284 -18.20 9.24 3.36
N ILE A 285 -19.18 9.81 2.64
CA ILE A 285 -19.13 11.19 2.10
C ILE A 285 -18.80 12.21 3.19
N GLU A 286 -19.55 12.20 4.30
CA GLU A 286 -19.34 13.15 5.40
C GLU A 286 -17.93 13.05 6.01
N SER A 287 -17.36 11.85 5.99
CA SER A 287 -16.00 11.62 6.48
C SER A 287 -14.93 12.10 5.49
N LEU A 288 -15.20 12.04 4.19
CA LEU A 288 -14.28 12.48 3.14
C LEU A 288 -14.20 14.00 3.02
N GLU A 289 -15.32 14.70 3.23
CA GLU A 289 -15.39 16.17 3.15
C GLU A 289 -14.42 16.88 4.10
N VAL A 290 -14.15 16.29 5.26
CA VAL A 290 -13.30 16.88 6.31
C VAL A 290 -11.83 16.50 6.22
N GLU A 291 -11.47 15.55 5.36
CA GLU A 291 -10.09 15.07 5.25
C GLU A 291 -9.28 15.99 4.34
N VAL A 292 -8.10 16.38 4.81
CA VAL A 292 -7.19 17.26 4.07
C VAL A 292 -6.37 16.48 3.04
N SER A 293 -6.12 15.19 3.31
CA SER A 293 -5.35 14.31 2.44
C SER A 293 -5.81 12.86 2.59
N TYR A 294 -6.01 12.18 1.47
CA TYR A 294 -6.27 10.75 1.44
C TYR A 294 -5.99 10.18 0.05
N VAL A 295 -5.80 8.85 -0.01
CA VAL A 295 -5.97 8.07 -1.23
C VAL A 295 -7.06 7.04 -0.99
N ALA A 296 -8.07 7.01 -1.85
CA ALA A 296 -9.22 6.11 -1.74
C ALA A 296 -9.60 5.54 -3.10
N CYS A 297 -10.42 4.50 -3.09
CA CYS A 297 -11.06 3.97 -4.29
C CYS A 297 -12.55 3.72 -4.11
N THR A 298 -13.30 3.79 -5.21
CA THR A 298 -14.73 3.53 -5.21
C THR A 298 -15.17 2.81 -6.48
N THR A 299 -16.29 2.08 -6.38
CA THR A 299 -17.00 1.51 -7.53
C THR A 299 -18.21 2.34 -7.93
N GLU A 300 -18.50 3.42 -7.20
CA GLU A 300 -19.72 4.21 -7.34
C GLU A 300 -19.48 5.45 -8.19
N LYS A 301 -20.01 5.44 -9.42
CA LYS A 301 -19.78 6.51 -10.41
C LYS A 301 -20.33 7.88 -9.97
N ILE A 302 -21.25 7.91 -8.99
CA ILE A 302 -21.79 9.15 -8.41
C ILE A 302 -20.69 10.08 -7.87
N PHE A 303 -19.56 9.52 -7.44
CA PHE A 303 -18.44 10.33 -6.97
C PHE A 303 -17.86 11.22 -8.08
N GLU A 304 -17.96 10.87 -9.37
CA GLU A 304 -17.45 11.72 -10.47
C GLU A 304 -18.13 13.10 -10.54
N GLU A 305 -19.37 13.20 -10.06
CA GLU A 305 -20.14 14.45 -10.01
C GLU A 305 -19.87 15.25 -8.73
N LYS A 306 -19.38 14.59 -7.67
CA LYS A 306 -19.13 15.15 -6.34
C LYS A 306 -17.70 15.69 -6.21
N ARG A 307 -17.41 16.71 -7.02
CA ARG A 307 -16.08 17.30 -7.19
C ARG A 307 -15.51 17.89 -5.90
N GLU A 308 -16.35 18.28 -4.95
CA GLU A 308 -15.95 18.78 -3.64
C GLU A 308 -15.17 17.77 -2.79
N LEU A 309 -15.35 16.47 -3.06
CA LEU A 309 -14.80 15.40 -2.23
C LEU A 309 -13.32 15.12 -2.52
N TYR A 310 -12.82 15.40 -3.71
CA TYR A 310 -11.46 15.06 -4.13
C TYR A 310 -10.81 16.18 -4.91
N ASP A 311 -9.48 16.24 -4.89
CA ASP A 311 -8.73 17.17 -5.74
C ASP A 311 -8.39 16.51 -7.09
N VAL A 312 -8.20 15.19 -7.07
CA VAL A 312 -7.82 14.36 -8.22
C VAL A 312 -8.74 13.15 -8.34
N TYR A 313 -9.30 12.96 -9.53
CA TYR A 313 -10.10 11.80 -9.89
C TYR A 313 -9.34 10.95 -10.90
N VAL A 314 -9.26 9.65 -10.65
CA VAL A 314 -8.61 8.69 -11.53
C VAL A 314 -9.64 7.72 -12.06
N ASP A 315 -9.80 7.67 -13.37
CA ASP A 315 -10.70 6.73 -14.05
C ASP A 315 -9.94 6.02 -15.16
N ASN A 316 -9.73 4.72 -14.98
CA ASN A 316 -8.80 3.91 -15.74
C ASN A 316 -7.37 4.51 -15.65
N GLN A 317 -6.78 4.96 -16.76
CA GLN A 317 -5.46 5.63 -16.80
C GLN A 317 -5.57 7.16 -16.80
N ASN A 318 -6.79 7.69 -16.80
CA ASN A 318 -7.01 9.12 -16.91
C ASN A 318 -6.99 9.76 -15.52
N VAL A 319 -5.91 10.49 -15.24
CA VAL A 319 -5.81 11.37 -14.08
C VAL A 319 -6.43 12.71 -14.46
N ARG A 320 -7.39 13.19 -13.66
CA ARG A 320 -8.12 14.43 -13.92
C ARG A 320 -8.21 15.25 -12.64
N THR A 321 -8.20 16.57 -12.78
CA THR A 321 -8.52 17.50 -11.70
C THR A 321 -9.54 18.52 -12.21
N HIS A 322 -10.34 19.05 -11.28
CA HIS A 322 -11.27 20.13 -11.57
C HIS A 322 -10.73 21.50 -11.10
N HIS A 323 -9.56 21.52 -10.45
CA HIS A 323 -8.93 22.75 -9.97
C HIS A 323 -8.00 23.33 -11.03
N ASP A 324 -8.24 24.58 -11.42
CA ASP A 324 -7.45 25.26 -12.47
C ASP A 324 -5.96 25.35 -12.14
N HIS A 325 -5.61 25.60 -10.88
CA HIS A 325 -4.21 25.67 -10.43
C HIS A 325 -3.45 24.34 -10.54
N LEU A 326 -4.16 23.20 -10.52
CA LEU A 326 -3.59 21.86 -10.63
C LEU A 326 -3.52 21.34 -12.08
N GLN A 327 -4.23 21.97 -13.03
CA GLN A 327 -4.23 21.57 -14.44
C GLN A 327 -2.83 21.47 -15.07
N PRO A 328 -1.86 22.38 -14.77
CA PRO A 328 -0.51 22.25 -15.31
C PRO A 328 0.19 20.94 -14.94
N LEU A 329 -0.13 20.35 -13.78
CA LEU A 329 0.47 19.10 -13.28
C LEU A 329 0.05 17.87 -14.08
N LEU A 330 -1.01 17.97 -14.89
CA LEU A 330 -1.48 16.88 -15.76
C LEU A 330 -0.63 16.70 -17.02
N LYS A 331 0.38 17.54 -17.26
CA LYS A 331 1.24 17.46 -18.44
C LYS A 331 2.52 16.71 -18.11
N ILE A 332 2.75 15.60 -18.82
CA ILE A 332 4.04 14.91 -18.82
C ILE A 332 5.08 15.81 -19.48
N ASN A 333 6.17 16.10 -18.77
CA ASN A 333 7.30 16.87 -19.28
C ASN A 333 8.50 15.97 -19.65
N SER A 334 9.60 16.59 -20.07
CA SER A 334 10.82 15.88 -20.49
C SER A 334 11.46 15.09 -19.33
N ALA A 335 11.49 15.67 -18.14
CA ALA A 335 12.06 15.06 -16.94
C ALA A 335 11.21 13.89 -16.44
N ASP A 336 9.89 13.91 -16.63
CA ASP A 336 9.02 12.77 -16.31
C ASP A 336 9.28 11.57 -17.21
N ARG A 337 9.39 11.80 -18.52
CA ARG A 337 9.74 10.76 -19.50
C ARG A 337 11.08 10.14 -19.19
N GLU A 338 12.05 10.97 -18.83
CA GLU A 338 13.39 10.52 -18.44
C GLU A 338 13.36 9.67 -17.16
N LYS A 339 12.61 10.08 -16.13
CA LYS A 339 12.42 9.26 -14.92
C LYS A 339 11.79 7.92 -15.26
N TYR A 340 10.72 7.91 -16.05
CA TYR A 340 10.03 6.67 -16.44
C TYR A 340 10.96 5.74 -17.24
N ARG A 341 11.77 6.30 -18.14
CA ARG A 341 12.77 5.56 -18.91
C ARG A 341 13.78 4.89 -17.99
N ARG A 342 14.38 5.63 -17.05
CA ARG A 342 15.34 5.09 -16.07
C ARG A 342 14.74 3.99 -15.20
N LEU A 343 13.50 4.17 -14.75
CA LEU A 343 12.80 3.16 -13.98
C LEU A 343 12.66 1.85 -14.76
N ASN A 344 12.30 1.93 -16.05
CA ASN A 344 12.22 0.74 -16.91
C ASN A 344 13.58 0.11 -17.20
N GLU A 345 14.64 0.91 -17.34
CA GLU A 345 16.01 0.40 -17.50
C GLU A 345 16.47 -0.36 -16.26
N GLN A 346 16.23 0.17 -15.06
CA GLN A 346 16.53 -0.52 -13.81
C GLN A 346 15.76 -1.82 -13.67
N ARG A 347 14.48 -1.82 -14.06
CA ARG A 347 13.66 -3.04 -14.09
C ARG A 347 14.23 -4.09 -15.06
N GLN A 348 14.64 -3.68 -16.26
CA GLN A 348 15.25 -4.60 -17.23
C GLN A 348 16.56 -5.20 -16.70
N MET A 349 17.40 -4.38 -16.05
CA MET A 349 18.62 -4.86 -15.41
C MET A 349 18.33 -5.87 -14.29
N LEU A 350 17.30 -5.62 -13.47
CA LEU A 350 16.85 -6.53 -12.42
C LEU A 350 16.45 -7.89 -12.99
N LEU A 351 15.59 -7.90 -14.01
CA LEU A 351 15.12 -9.13 -14.67
C LEU A 351 16.29 -9.90 -15.29
N TYR A 352 17.23 -9.20 -15.94
CA TYR A 352 18.42 -9.83 -16.49
C TYR A 352 19.30 -10.46 -15.40
N SER A 353 19.49 -9.79 -14.25
CA SER A 353 20.27 -10.35 -13.14
C SER A 353 19.63 -11.60 -12.52
N GLN A 354 18.31 -11.66 -12.42
CA GLN A 354 17.57 -12.83 -11.92
C GLN A 354 17.69 -14.04 -12.85
N GLU A 355 17.84 -13.82 -14.15
CA GLU A 355 18.07 -14.91 -15.12
C GLU A 355 19.48 -15.50 -15.01
N VAL A 356 20.43 -14.76 -14.42
CA VAL A 356 21.87 -15.12 -14.35
C VAL A 356 22.29 -15.61 -12.96
N GLU A 357 21.69 -15.11 -11.88
CA GLU A 357 22.01 -15.47 -10.49
C GLU A 357 20.85 -16.24 -9.83
N GLU A 358 21.04 -17.54 -9.56
CA GLU A 358 20.00 -18.42 -8.98
C GLU A 358 19.71 -18.18 -7.48
N ASP A 359 20.55 -17.43 -6.77
CA ASP A 359 20.54 -17.36 -5.29
C ASP A 359 20.07 -16.01 -4.69
N TYR A 360 19.82 -14.97 -5.50
CA TYR A 360 19.33 -13.66 -5.02
C TYR A 360 18.13 -13.20 -5.83
N ASN A 361 16.93 -13.19 -5.23
CA ASN A 361 15.69 -12.78 -5.91
C ASN A 361 15.17 -11.45 -5.35
N PRO A 362 15.76 -10.30 -5.74
CA PRO A 362 15.24 -8.99 -5.36
C PRO A 362 13.86 -8.78 -5.99
N CYS A 363 12.86 -8.37 -5.19
CA CYS A 363 11.49 -8.24 -5.67
C CYS A 363 11.35 -6.98 -6.56
N GLU A 364 10.67 -7.09 -7.72
CA GLU A 364 10.32 -5.91 -8.55
C GLU A 364 9.63 -4.82 -7.72
N GLU A 365 8.85 -5.22 -6.73
CA GLU A 365 8.13 -4.32 -5.82
C GLU A 365 9.08 -3.40 -5.03
N ASP A 366 10.17 -3.97 -4.49
CA ASP A 366 11.16 -3.21 -3.73
C ASP A 366 11.87 -2.20 -4.64
N LEU A 367 12.22 -2.61 -5.88
CA LEU A 367 12.82 -1.71 -6.86
C LEU A 367 11.93 -0.48 -7.10
N PHE A 368 10.63 -0.68 -7.35
CA PHE A 368 9.73 0.43 -7.64
C PHE A 368 9.60 1.39 -6.46
N VAL A 369 9.42 0.87 -5.24
CA VAL A 369 9.24 1.77 -4.10
C VAL A 369 10.55 2.47 -3.73
N LEU A 370 11.69 1.78 -3.79
CA LEU A 370 12.99 2.40 -3.57
C LEU A 370 13.28 3.49 -4.60
N PHE A 371 12.93 3.30 -5.87
CA PHE A 371 13.10 4.31 -6.90
C PHE A 371 12.38 5.61 -6.53
N PHE A 372 11.08 5.54 -6.20
CA PHE A 372 10.30 6.73 -5.84
C PHE A 372 10.77 7.33 -4.50
N LEU A 373 11.13 6.50 -3.52
CA LEU A 373 11.71 6.96 -2.27
C LEU A 373 13.00 7.77 -2.50
N GLU A 374 13.89 7.29 -3.38
CA GLU A 374 15.11 8.01 -3.75
C GLU A 374 14.78 9.34 -4.44
N GLN A 375 13.83 9.36 -5.38
CA GLN A 375 13.40 10.61 -6.03
C GLN A 375 12.87 11.61 -5.00
N ASN A 376 12.02 11.15 -4.08
CA ASN A 376 11.39 12.00 -3.07
C ASN A 376 12.44 12.56 -2.10
N ASN A 377 13.31 11.70 -1.58
CA ASN A 377 14.39 12.11 -0.68
C ASN A 377 15.32 13.12 -1.35
N ARG A 378 15.66 12.91 -2.62
CA ARG A 378 16.49 13.84 -3.38
C ARG A 378 15.85 15.22 -3.49
N ILE A 379 14.55 15.29 -3.79
CA ILE A 379 13.80 16.56 -3.82
C ILE A 379 13.86 17.24 -2.45
N PHE A 380 13.40 16.55 -1.39
CA PHE A 380 13.32 17.17 -0.07
C PHE A 380 14.69 17.52 0.51
N GLN A 381 15.72 16.72 0.26
CA GLN A 381 17.07 17.03 0.68
C GLN A 381 17.56 18.33 0.06
N THR A 382 17.43 18.50 -1.26
CA THR A 382 17.79 19.75 -1.93
C THR A 382 16.96 20.93 -1.41
N LEU A 383 15.65 20.76 -1.21
CA LEU A 383 14.79 21.82 -0.68
C LEU A 383 15.20 22.25 0.74
N LEU A 384 15.55 21.31 1.61
CA LEU A 384 16.02 21.59 2.96
C LEU A 384 17.40 22.26 2.96
N GLU A 385 18.32 21.81 2.10
CA GLU A 385 19.64 22.41 1.93
C GLU A 385 19.53 23.88 1.46
N VAL A 386 18.65 24.15 0.49
CA VAL A 386 18.37 25.51 0.01
C VAL A 386 17.67 26.35 1.08
N SER A 387 16.71 25.79 1.82
CA SER A 387 16.04 26.53 2.91
C SER A 387 17.00 26.92 4.04
N ALA A 388 18.07 26.13 4.24
CA ALA A 388 19.15 26.42 5.18
C ALA A 388 20.23 27.35 4.61
N SER A 389 20.21 27.68 3.31
CA SER A 389 21.19 28.59 2.70
C SER A 389 20.93 30.05 3.10
N GLN A 390 21.94 30.90 2.92
CA GLN A 390 21.84 32.31 3.28
C GLN A 390 20.83 33.09 2.41
N ASP A 391 20.74 32.74 1.13
CA ASP A 391 19.92 33.41 0.12
C ASP A 391 18.55 32.74 -0.10
N LYS A 392 18.39 31.48 0.34
CA LYS A 392 17.18 30.67 0.20
C LYS A 392 16.63 30.62 -1.23
N THR A 393 17.52 30.59 -2.22
CA THR A 393 17.15 30.69 -3.64
C THR A 393 17.10 29.31 -4.30
N LEU A 394 15.93 28.91 -4.80
CA LEU A 394 15.81 27.71 -5.64
C LEU A 394 15.97 28.07 -7.11
N THR A 395 17.06 27.59 -7.72
CA THR A 395 17.42 27.89 -9.10
C THR A 395 16.99 26.79 -10.07
N ALA A 396 17.11 27.07 -11.38
CA ALA A 396 16.91 26.05 -12.41
C ALA A 396 17.91 24.88 -12.30
N GLU A 397 19.10 25.12 -11.76
CA GLU A 397 20.09 24.08 -11.52
C GLU A 397 19.66 23.15 -10.38
N HIS A 398 19.15 23.70 -9.28
CA HIS A 398 18.57 22.89 -8.21
C HIS A 398 17.40 22.04 -8.73
N ALA A 399 16.50 22.61 -9.54
CA ALA A 399 15.40 21.86 -10.16
C ALA A 399 15.89 20.67 -11.00
N ARG A 400 16.87 20.89 -11.90
CA ARG A 400 17.50 19.78 -12.67
C ARG A 400 18.21 18.78 -11.76
N GLY A 401 18.86 19.28 -10.71
CA GLY A 401 19.54 18.48 -9.69
C GLY A 401 18.58 17.54 -8.95
N MET A 402 17.33 17.95 -8.73
CA MET A 402 16.24 17.12 -8.19
C MET A 402 15.62 16.17 -9.22
N GLY A 403 16.08 16.21 -10.48
CA GLY A 403 15.48 15.47 -11.59
C GLY A 403 14.18 16.07 -12.09
N LEU A 404 13.89 17.34 -11.82
CA LEU A 404 12.67 18.04 -12.26
C LEU A 404 12.95 18.93 -13.49
N ASP A 405 11.92 19.19 -14.29
CA ASP A 405 11.97 20.17 -15.37
C ASP A 405 11.80 21.58 -14.78
N PRO A 406 12.77 22.50 -14.90
CA PRO A 406 12.66 23.81 -14.25
C PRO A 406 11.42 24.60 -14.67
N GLN A 407 10.97 24.48 -15.91
CA GLN A 407 9.80 25.20 -16.41
C GLN A 407 8.53 24.36 -16.26
N GLY A 408 8.60 23.09 -16.66
CA GLY A 408 7.48 22.16 -16.62
C GLY A 408 7.00 21.80 -15.22
N ASP A 409 7.90 21.78 -14.23
CA ASP A 409 7.60 21.45 -12.84
C ASP A 409 7.57 22.70 -11.93
N ARG A 410 7.52 23.90 -12.51
CA ARG A 410 7.49 25.15 -11.73
C ARG A 410 6.27 25.21 -10.79
N SER A 411 5.08 24.87 -11.29
CA SER A 411 3.85 24.85 -10.47
C SER A 411 3.92 23.75 -9.41
N PHE A 412 4.45 22.57 -9.76
CA PHE A 412 4.66 21.48 -8.82
C PHE A 412 5.57 21.90 -7.65
N LEU A 413 6.68 22.56 -7.95
CA LEU A 413 7.60 23.06 -6.93
C LEU A 413 6.94 24.09 -6.02
N MET A 414 6.17 25.03 -6.57
CA MET A 414 5.45 26.03 -5.76
C MET A 414 4.45 25.36 -4.82
N ASP A 415 3.62 24.45 -5.35
CA ASP A 415 2.63 23.71 -4.55
C ASP A 415 3.31 22.84 -3.49
N LEU A 416 4.49 22.28 -3.78
CA LEU A 416 5.26 21.45 -2.86
C LEU A 416 5.86 22.29 -1.72
N LEU A 417 6.42 23.46 -2.03
CA LEU A 417 6.92 24.39 -1.03
C LEU A 417 5.81 24.85 -0.08
N GLU A 418 4.63 25.19 -0.62
CA GLU A 418 3.46 25.57 0.16
C GLU A 418 2.96 24.42 1.04
N ALA A 419 2.75 23.23 0.44
CA ALA A 419 2.21 22.07 1.14
C ALA A 419 3.09 21.63 2.33
N TYR A 420 4.42 21.78 2.20
CA TYR A 420 5.38 21.38 3.23
C TYR A 420 5.88 22.55 4.09
N GLY A 421 5.43 23.78 3.85
CA GLY A 421 5.83 24.97 4.60
C GLY A 421 7.33 25.27 4.50
N ILE A 422 7.93 25.00 3.33
CA ILE A 422 9.36 25.20 3.11
C ILE A 422 9.58 26.64 2.61
N ASP A 423 10.28 27.44 3.41
CA ASP A 423 10.57 28.84 3.12
C ASP A 423 11.78 28.97 2.16
N VAL A 424 11.46 29.11 0.87
CA VAL A 424 12.42 29.21 -0.24
C VAL A 424 11.85 30.10 -1.35
N MET A 425 12.68 30.97 -1.95
CA MET A 425 12.32 31.79 -3.09
C MET A 425 12.67 31.11 -4.41
N LEU A 426 11.66 30.85 -5.24
CA LEU A 426 11.86 30.23 -6.57
C LEU A 426 12.33 31.26 -7.60
N VAL A 427 13.59 31.13 -8.04
CA VAL A 427 14.21 31.94 -9.09
C VAL A 427 14.62 31.03 -10.23
N ILE A 428 13.62 30.55 -10.97
CA ILE A 428 13.82 29.84 -12.22
C ILE A 428 13.60 30.87 -13.33
N ASP A 429 14.68 31.26 -13.98
CA ASP A 429 14.68 32.32 -14.99
C ASP A 429 13.56 32.10 -16.02
N ASN A 430 12.85 33.17 -16.34
CA ASN A 430 12.07 33.22 -17.57
C ASN A 430 13.08 33.16 -18.74
N PRO A 431 12.85 32.34 -19.79
CA PRO A 431 13.55 32.59 -21.04
C PRO A 431 13.29 34.06 -21.39
N CYS A 432 14.37 34.79 -21.63
CA CYS A 432 14.39 36.20 -22.02
C CYS A 432 13.18 36.56 -22.88
N CYS A 433 12.42 37.60 -22.51
CA CYS A 433 11.54 38.27 -23.47
C CYS A 433 12.32 39.40 -24.17
N PRO A 434 12.00 39.76 -25.42
CA PRO A 434 11.21 39.08 -26.46
C PRO A 434 12.06 38.49 -27.60
#